data_AF-A0A182T0V4-F1
#
_entry.id   AF-A0A182T0V4-F1
#
_cell.length_a   1.000
_cell.length_b   1.000
_cell.length_c   1.000
_cell.angle_alpha   90.00
_cell.angle_beta   90.00
_cell.angle_gamma   90.00
#
_symmetry.space_group_name_H-M   'P 1'
#
loop_
_entity.id
_entity.type
_entity.pdbx_description
1 polymer ?
#
loop_
_entity_poly.entity_id
_entity_poly.type
_entity_poly.pdbx_seq_one_letter_code
_entity_poly.pdbx_strand_id
1 'polypeptide(L)'
;MVLKPNKMYVFKRDGRKEEVHLDKITSRIQKLCYGLNMDFVDPVAITLKVINGLYSGVTTQELDNLAAETAATLTTDHADYAILAARLAVSNLHKETKKQFSGEYAMLFILQGG
;
A
#
# COMPACT_ATOMS: atom_id res chain seq x y z
N MET A 1 -7.81 0.10 -34.56
CA MET A 1 -8.05 -0.79 -33.40
C MET A 1 -7.70 0.02 -32.16
N VAL A 2 -8.70 0.58 -31.47
CA VAL A 2 -8.45 1.36 -30.25
C VAL A 2 -8.11 0.35 -29.16
N LEU A 3 -6.85 0.36 -28.71
CA LEU A 3 -6.44 -0.39 -27.52
C LEU A 3 -7.28 0.14 -26.36
N LYS A 4 -8.27 -0.63 -25.90
CA LYS A 4 -8.95 -0.34 -24.63
C LYS A 4 -7.84 -0.27 -23.57
N PRO A 5 -7.70 0.83 -22.82
CA PRO A 5 -6.73 0.85 -21.73
C PRO A 5 -7.11 -0.31 -20.81
N ASN A 6 -6.17 -1.25 -20.64
CA ASN A 6 -6.37 -2.37 -19.74
C ASN A 6 -6.64 -1.77 -18.36
N LYS A 7 -7.89 -1.89 -17.88
CA LYS A 7 -8.26 -1.42 -16.55
C LYS A 7 -7.46 -2.22 -15.53
N MET A 8 -6.40 -1.62 -14.98
CA MET A 8 -5.66 -2.23 -13.89
C MET A 8 -6.58 -2.36 -12.68
N TYR A 9 -6.53 -3.53 -12.05
CA TYR A 9 -7.28 -3.81 -10.84
C TYR A 9 -6.38 -4.43 -9.80
N VAL A 10 -6.74 -4.21 -8.54
CA VAL A 10 -6.12 -4.82 -7.37
C VAL A 10 -7.10 -5.76 -6.68
N PHE A 11 -6.58 -6.81 -6.07
CA PHE A 11 -7.35 -7.59 -5.11
C PHE A 11 -7.09 -7.08 -3.71
N LYS A 12 -8.16 -6.65 -3.03
CA LYS A 12 -8.12 -6.39 -1.61
C LYS A 12 -7.82 -7.68 -0.85
N ARG A 13 -7.34 -7.51 0.38
CA ARG A 13 -7.11 -8.61 1.32
C ARG A 13 -8.34 -9.48 1.60
N ASP A 14 -9.54 -8.98 1.36
CA ASP A 14 -10.80 -9.72 1.50
C ASP A 14 -11.23 -10.43 0.20
N GLY A 15 -10.37 -10.44 -0.83
CA GLY A 15 -10.62 -11.03 -2.15
C GLY A 15 -11.43 -10.13 -3.08
N ARG A 16 -11.89 -8.94 -2.64
CA ARG A 16 -12.66 -8.04 -3.49
C ARG A 16 -11.76 -7.39 -4.54
N LYS A 17 -12.25 -7.37 -5.77
CA LYS A 17 -11.61 -6.67 -6.89
C LYS A 17 -11.96 -5.18 -6.83
N GLU A 18 -10.95 -4.31 -6.90
CA GLU A 18 -11.13 -2.86 -7.02
C GLU A 18 -10.28 -2.33 -8.18
N GLU A 19 -10.79 -1.34 -8.91
CA GLU A 19 -10.04 -0.64 -9.96
C GLU A 19 -8.93 0.21 -9.33
N VAL A 20 -7.75 0.24 -9.96
CA VAL A 20 -6.63 1.04 -9.48
C VAL A 20 -6.89 2.50 -9.83
N HIS A 21 -6.97 3.35 -8.81
CA HIS A 21 -7.06 4.80 -8.97
C HIS A 21 -5.79 5.46 -8.44
N LEU A 22 -5.09 6.20 -9.30
CA LEU A 22 -3.92 7.01 -8.98
C LEU A 22 -4.16 7.87 -7.73
N ASP A 23 -5.25 8.63 -7.72
CA ASP A 23 -5.57 9.58 -6.64
C ASP A 23 -5.68 8.90 -5.27
N LYS A 24 -6.18 7.65 -5.23
CA LYS A 24 -6.30 6.88 -3.99
C LYS A 24 -4.93 6.48 -3.44
N ILE A 25 -4.00 6.10 -4.31
CA ILE A 25 -2.63 5.73 -3.93
C ILE A 25 -1.89 6.97 -3.45
N THR A 26 -1.91 8.05 -4.23
CA THR A 26 -1.26 9.33 -3.88
C THR A 26 -1.80 9.87 -2.57
N SER A 27 -3.13 9.89 -2.38
CA SER A 27 -3.75 10.34 -1.13
C SER A 27 -3.31 9.51 0.07
N ARG A 28 -3.08 8.21 -0.10
CA ARG A 28 -2.60 7.35 0.98
C ARG A 28 -1.15 7.68 1.35
N ILE A 29 -0.27 7.84 0.37
CA ILE A 29 1.14 8.18 0.60
C ILE A 29 1.23 9.56 1.26
N GLN A 30 0.49 10.55 0.74
CA GLN A 30 0.50 11.90 1.26
C GLN A 30 0.06 11.99 2.72
N LYS A 31 -0.93 11.19 3.15
CA LYS A 31 -1.32 11.07 4.57
C LYS A 31 -0.19 10.58 5.48
N LEU A 32 0.80 9.88 4.95
CA LEU A 32 1.95 9.37 5.69
C LEU A 32 3.15 10.33 5.65
N CYS A 33 3.09 11.40 4.86
CA CYS A 33 4.13 12.43 4.76
C CYS A 33 4.04 13.53 5.83
N TYR A 34 3.23 13.35 6.88
CA TYR A 34 3.09 14.36 7.94
C TYR A 34 4.43 14.68 8.61
N GLY A 35 4.78 15.96 8.68
CA GLY A 35 6.03 16.42 9.28
C GLY A 35 7.31 15.98 8.55
N LEU A 36 7.20 15.57 7.28
CA LEU A 36 8.37 15.38 6.40
C LEU A 36 8.63 16.67 5.61
N ASN A 37 9.86 16.83 5.11
CA ASN A 37 10.20 17.93 4.24
C ASN A 37 9.64 17.70 2.82
N MET A 38 8.53 18.38 2.52
CA MET A 38 7.83 18.29 1.25
C MET A 38 8.56 18.99 0.09
N ASP A 39 9.63 19.76 0.35
CA ASP A 39 10.49 20.31 -0.71
C ASP A 39 11.32 19.20 -1.39
N PHE A 40 11.53 18.07 -0.69
CA PHE A 40 12.27 16.91 -1.19
C PHE A 40 11.39 15.67 -1.38
N VAL A 41 10.40 15.47 -0.51
CA VAL A 41 9.50 14.31 -0.57
C VAL A 41 8.32 14.60 -1.50
N ASP A 42 8.26 13.88 -2.62
CA ASP A 42 7.15 13.95 -3.57
C ASP A 42 6.31 12.64 -3.58
N PRO A 43 5.11 12.66 -2.96
CA PRO A 43 4.18 11.52 -2.98
C PRO A 43 3.72 11.13 -4.39
N VAL A 44 3.64 12.09 -5.31
CA VAL A 44 3.18 11.87 -6.68
C VAL A 44 4.26 11.09 -7.44
N ALA A 45 5.53 11.49 -7.32
CA ALA A 45 6.66 10.77 -7.91
C ALA A 45 6.73 9.31 -7.45
N ILE A 46 6.52 9.04 -6.15
CA ILE A 46 6.44 7.66 -5.63
C ILE A 46 5.27 6.92 -6.28
N THR A 47 4.08 7.54 -6.34
CA THR A 47 2.88 6.90 -6.90
C THR A 47 3.11 6.47 -8.36
N LEU A 48 3.71 7.33 -9.17
CA LEU A 48 3.99 7.04 -10.58
C LEU A 48 4.97 5.88 -10.73
N LYS A 49 6.04 5.85 -9.92
CA LYS A 49 7.00 4.74 -9.88
C LYS A 49 6.36 3.42 -9.46
N VAL A 50 5.49 3.46 -8.45
CA VAL A 50 4.75 2.28 -7.98
C VAL A 50 3.87 1.73 -9.10
N ILE A 51 3.08 2.57 -9.77
CA ILE A 51 2.16 2.12 -10.83
C ILE A 51 2.92 1.51 -12.01
N ASN A 52 4.08 2.06 -12.37
CA ASN A 52 4.92 1.49 -13.42
C ASN A 52 5.45 0.08 -13.06
N GLY A 53 5.58 -0.22 -11.77
CA GLY A 53 5.95 -1.56 -11.28
C GLY A 53 4.76 -2.49 -11.01
N LEU A 54 3.51 -2.01 -11.12
CA LEU A 54 2.31 -2.83 -10.89
C LEU A 54 1.88 -3.58 -12.15
N TYR A 55 1.40 -4.80 -11.95
CA TYR A 55 0.68 -5.59 -12.94
C TYR A 55 -0.79 -5.75 -12.53
N SER A 56 -1.66 -6.02 -13.51
CA SER A 56 -3.09 -6.20 -13.23
C SER A 56 -3.32 -7.47 -12.42
N GLY A 57 -4.13 -7.40 -11.36
CA GLY A 57 -4.39 -8.52 -10.46
C GLY A 57 -3.46 -8.60 -9.25
N VAL A 58 -2.61 -7.59 -9.04
CA VAL A 58 -1.80 -7.43 -7.83
C VAL A 58 -2.66 -7.25 -6.59
N THR A 59 -2.23 -7.76 -5.44
CA THR A 59 -2.93 -7.55 -4.18
C THR A 59 -2.66 -6.17 -3.60
N THR A 60 -3.58 -5.66 -2.77
CA THR A 60 -3.34 -4.41 -2.02
C THR A 60 -2.15 -4.49 -1.07
N GLN A 61 -1.72 -5.71 -0.69
CA GLN A 61 -0.56 -5.92 0.16
C GLN A 61 0.75 -5.79 -0.64
N GLU A 62 0.82 -6.41 -1.82
CA GLU A 62 1.94 -6.23 -2.75
C GLU A 62 2.07 -4.78 -3.20
N LEU A 63 0.95 -4.09 -3.47
CA LEU A 63 0.97 -2.65 -3.78
C LEU A 63 1.59 -1.84 -2.63
N ASP A 64 1.17 -2.09 -1.40
CA ASP A 64 1.68 -1.38 -0.22
C ASP A 64 3.17 -1.70 0.04
N ASN A 65 3.62 -2.92 -0.23
CA ASN A 65 5.02 -3.32 -0.15
C ASN A 65 5.86 -2.62 -1.22
N LEU A 66 5.41 -2.63 -2.47
CA LEU A 66 6.07 -1.95 -3.58
C LEU A 66 6.21 -0.45 -3.31
N ALA A 67 5.20 0.17 -2.70
CA ALA A 67 5.28 1.58 -2.29
C ALA A 67 6.36 1.82 -1.22
N ALA A 68 6.48 0.93 -0.24
CA ALA A 68 7.51 1.04 0.79
C ALA A 68 8.92 0.83 0.20
N GLU A 69 9.11 -0.16 -0.67
CA GLU A 69 10.36 -0.42 -1.38
C GLU A 69 10.75 0.76 -2.28
N THR A 70 9.80 1.29 -3.04
CA THR A 70 10.01 2.46 -3.89
C THR A 70 10.46 3.65 -3.06
N ALA A 71 9.79 3.94 -1.94
CA ALA A 71 10.21 5.00 -1.03
C ALA A 71 11.61 4.74 -0.46
N ALA A 72 11.94 3.50 -0.09
CA ALA A 72 13.26 3.14 0.43
C ALA A 72 14.37 3.40 -0.61
N THR A 73 14.14 3.11 -1.89
CA THR A 73 15.11 3.41 -2.95
C THR A 73 15.40 4.90 -3.13
N LEU A 74 14.44 5.78 -2.81
CA LEU A 74 14.60 7.23 -2.86
C LEU A 74 15.33 7.81 -1.62
N THR A 75 15.72 6.96 -0.67
CA THR A 75 16.55 7.37 0.48
C THR A 75 17.91 7.92 0.04
N THR A 76 18.40 7.55 -1.15
CA THR A 76 19.60 8.13 -1.75
C THR A 76 19.46 9.62 -2.03
N ASP A 77 18.23 10.10 -2.24
CA ASP A 77 17.94 11.49 -2.59
C ASP A 77 17.72 12.33 -1.33
N HIS A 78 16.96 11.82 -0.36
CA HIS A 78 16.74 12.48 0.93
C HIS A 78 16.38 11.49 2.04
N ALA A 79 16.87 11.74 3.26
CA ALA A 79 16.65 10.86 4.41
C ALA A 79 15.17 10.71 4.82
N ASP A 80 14.33 11.71 4.57
CA ASP A 80 12.88 11.64 4.87
C ASP A 80 12.15 10.57 4.06
N TYR A 81 12.68 10.15 2.91
CA TYR A 81 12.14 8.99 2.18
C TYR A 81 12.28 7.69 2.97
N ALA A 82 13.33 7.54 3.80
CA ALA A 82 13.46 6.40 4.71
C ALA A 82 12.38 6.42 5.80
N ILE A 83 12.06 7.60 6.33
CA ILE A 83 10.98 7.77 7.32
C ILE A 83 9.63 7.41 6.67
N LEU A 84 9.38 7.87 5.45
CA LEU A 84 8.18 7.54 4.70
C LEU A 84 8.08 6.03 4.41
N ALA A 85 9.17 5.39 3.98
CA ALA A 85 9.24 3.96 3.73
C ALA A 85 8.91 3.16 4.99
N ALA A 86 9.51 3.53 6.13
CA ALA A 86 9.20 2.92 7.42
C ALA A 86 7.72 3.08 7.80
N ARG A 87 7.14 4.27 7.59
CA ARG A 87 5.71 4.52 7.85
C ARG A 87 4.80 3.70 6.95
N LEU A 88 5.13 3.56 5.67
CA LEU A 88 4.40 2.71 4.72
C LEU A 88 4.41 1.25 5.15
N ALA A 89 5.58 0.73 5.52
CA ALA A 89 5.76 -0.64 6.01
C ALA A 89 4.97 -0.89 7.30
N VAL A 90 5.09 -0.01 8.29
CA VAL A 90 4.36 -0.09 9.57
C VAL A 90 2.84 0.02 9.35
N SER A 91 2.39 0.93 8.47
CA SER A 91 0.98 1.06 8.12
C SER A 91 0.45 -0.22 7.47
N ASN A 92 1.25 -0.87 6.62
CA ASN A 92 0.90 -2.14 6.00
C ASN A 92 0.79 -3.26 7.06
N LEU A 93 1.80 -3.37 7.93
CA LEU A 93 1.84 -4.36 9.00
C LEU A 93 0.63 -4.25 9.94
N HIS A 94 0.27 -3.03 10.36
CA HIS A 94 -0.92 -2.82 11.22
C HIS A 94 -2.23 -3.29 10.57
N LYS A 95 -2.34 -3.25 9.23
CA LYS A 95 -3.52 -3.78 8.52
C LYS A 95 -3.54 -5.31 8.46
N GLU A 96 -2.38 -5.96 8.45
CA GLU A 96 -2.27 -7.42 8.57
C GLU A 96 -2.62 -7.88 9.99
N THR A 97 -2.00 -7.28 11.01
CA THR A 97 -2.14 -7.69 12.41
C THR A 97 -3.57 -7.50 12.93
N LYS A 98 -4.23 -6.36 12.63
CA LYS A 98 -5.64 -6.15 13.03
C LYS A 98 -6.59 -7.23 12.50
N LYS A 99 -6.28 -7.79 11.33
CA LYS A 99 -7.04 -8.89 10.74
C LYS A 99 -6.81 -10.20 11.49
N GLN A 100 -5.55 -10.52 11.82
CA GLN A 100 -5.21 -11.73 12.57
C GLN A 100 -5.79 -11.72 13.99
N PHE A 101 -5.70 -10.59 14.71
CA PHE A 101 -6.32 -10.46 16.02
C PHE A 101 -7.84 -10.71 15.98
N SER A 102 -8.58 -10.20 14.98
CA SER A 102 -10.02 -10.46 14.87
C SER A 102 -10.37 -11.93 14.54
N GLY A 103 -9.46 -12.67 13.90
CA GLY A 103 -9.66 -14.07 13.55
C GLY A 103 -9.41 -15.04 14.72
N GLU A 104 -8.43 -14.76 15.58
CA GLU A 104 -8.07 -15.62 16.70
C GLU A 104 -9.17 -15.70 17.76
N TYR A 105 -9.84 -14.58 18.07
CA TYR A 105 -10.98 -14.60 19.00
C TYR A 105 -12.16 -15.43 18.43
N ALA A 106 -12.40 -15.38 17.12
CA ALA A 106 -13.48 -16.15 16.50
C ALA A 106 -13.21 -17.67 16.51
N MET A 107 -11.95 -18.09 16.36
CA MET A 107 -11.56 -19.50 16.46
C MET A 107 -11.73 -20.05 17.89
N LEU A 108 -11.47 -19.23 18.92
CA LEU A 108 -11.58 -19.64 20.32
C LEU A 108 -13.04 -19.86 20.77
N PHE A 109 -14.00 -19.10 20.24
CA PHE A 109 -15.43 -19.29 20.57
C PHE A 109 -16.02 -20.58 19.98
N ILE A 110 -15.50 -21.08 18.86
CA ILE A 110 -16.03 -22.28 18.21
C ILE A 110 -15.58 -23.58 18.92
N LEU A 111 -14.46 -23.55 19.65
CA LEU A 111 -13.90 -24.72 20.35
C LEU A 111 -14.39 -24.90 21.80
N GLN A 112 -15.16 -23.96 22.34
CA GLN A 112 -15.70 -24.02 23.71
C GLN A 112 -17.21 -24.30 23.76
N GLY A 113 -17.85 -24.59 22.61
CA GLY A 113 -19.31 -24.70 22.49
C GLY A 113 -19.79 -25.83 21.59
N GLY A 114 -19.19 -27.01 21.69
CA GLY A 114 -19.64 -28.26 21.04
C GLY A 114 -19.59 -29.43 22.00
#